data_AF-A0A8J2J796-F1
#
_entry.id   AF-A0A8J2J796-F1
#
_cell.length_a   1.000
_cell.length_b   1.000
_cell.length_c   1.000
_cell.angle_alpha   90.00
_cell.angle_beta   90.00
_cell.angle_gamma   90.00
#
_symmetry.space_group_name_H-M   'P 1'
#
loop_
_entity.id
_entity.type
_entity.pdbx_description
1 polymer ?
#
loop_
_entity_poly.entity_id
_entity_poly.type
_entity_poly.pdbx_seq_one_letter_code
_entity_poly.pdbx_strand_id
1 'polypeptide(L)' 'GRKKTIIFSSVVFFIGWMVIAEATTVAEILAGRVLTGLASGFYSTAVQVYICEIVEPSIRGASGSTPSLM' A
#
# COMPACT_ATOMS: atom_id res chain seq x y z
N GLY A 1 12.74 8.02 -6.79
CA GLY A 1 12.21 7.40 -8.03
C GLY A 1 10.95 6.63 -7.69
N ARG A 2 9.77 7.19 -8.04
CA ARG A 2 8.45 6.74 -7.57
C ARG A 2 8.14 5.25 -7.82
N LYS A 3 8.58 4.70 -8.95
CA LYS A 3 8.44 3.27 -9.27
C LYS A 3 9.13 2.35 -8.24
N LYS A 4 10.28 2.75 -7.71
CA LYS A 4 11.00 1.97 -6.68
C LYS A 4 10.24 1.97 -5.35
N THR A 5 9.56 3.07 -5.00
CA THR A 5 8.74 3.16 -3.79
C THR A 5 7.54 2.22 -3.88
N ILE A 6 6.84 2.17 -5.03
CA ILE A 6 5.71 1.25 -5.21
C ILE A 6 6.18 -0.21 -5.13
N ILE A 7 7.27 -0.55 -5.83
CA ILE A 7 7.83 -1.92 -5.79
C ILE A 7 8.27 -2.28 -4.36
N PHE A 8 8.90 -1.37 -3.63
CA PHE A 8 9.28 -1.59 -2.24
C PHE A 8 8.06 -1.84 -1.35
N SER A 9 7.01 -1.03 -1.48
CA SER A 9 5.75 -1.24 -0.75
C SER A 9 5.13 -2.60 -1.06
N SER A 10 5.15 -3.05 -2.31
CA SER A 10 4.67 -4.39 -2.70
C SER A 10 5.49 -5.51 -2.06
N VAL A 11 6.82 -5.36 -1.96
CA VAL A 11 7.69 -6.35 -1.30
C VAL A 11 7.39 -6.43 0.20
N VAL A 12 7.23 -5.29 0.88
CA VAL A 12 6.85 -5.28 2.32
C VAL A 12 5.47 -5.92 2.51
N PHE A 13 4.53 -5.67 1.59
CA PHE A 13 3.22 -6.30 1.62
C PHE A 13 3.30 -7.83 1.47
N PHE A 14 4.14 -8.30 0.55
CA PHE A 14 4.38 -9.72 0.34
C PHE A 14 4.99 -10.39 1.57
N ILE A 15 5.97 -9.74 2.21
CA ILE A 15 6.57 -10.22 3.47
C ILE A 15 5.52 -10.32 4.58
N GLY A 16 4.68 -9.31 4.72
CA GLY A 16 3.60 -9.32 5.71
C GLY A 16 2.62 -10.48 5.52
N TRP A 17 2.29 -10.83 4.27
CA TRP A 17 1.47 -12.00 3.96
C TRP A 17 2.17 -13.33 4.18
N MET A 18 3.48 -13.43 3.91
CA MET A 18 4.25 -14.64 4.24
C MET A 18 4.28 -14.91 5.74
N VAL A 19 4.43 -13.86 6.57
CA VAL A 19 4.37 -13.98 8.03
C VAL A 19 3.00 -14.48 8.50
N ILE A 20 1.91 -14.03 7.86
CA ILE A 20 0.55 -14.53 8.17
C ILE A 20 0.38 -15.99 7.71
N ALA A 21 0.95 -16.37 6.56
CA ALA A 21 0.83 -17.72 6.01
C ALA A 21 1.50 -18.79 6.88
N GLU A 22 2.65 -18.46 7.47
CA GLU A 22 3.40 -19.35 8.38
C GLU A 22 2.96 -19.19 9.86
N ALA A 23 1.97 -18.35 10.14
CA ALA A 23 1.56 -18.07 11.52
C ALA A 23 0.86 -19.28 12.15
N THR A 24 1.40 -19.73 13.28
CA THR A 24 0.85 -20.83 14.09
C THR A 24 0.16 -20.34 15.36
N THR A 25 0.48 -19.11 15.77
CA THR A 25 -0.04 -18.49 17.00
C THR A 25 -0.76 -17.16 16.71
N VAL A 26 -1.77 -16.82 17.52
CA VAL A 26 -2.55 -15.58 17.40
C VAL A 26 -1.66 -14.32 17.42
N ALA A 27 -0.57 -14.34 18.20
CA ALA A 27 0.39 -13.25 18.27
C ALA A 27 1.11 -13.00 16.93
N GLU A 28 1.44 -14.06 16.18
CA GLU A 28 2.11 -13.97 14.87
C GLU A 28 1.15 -13.40 13.81
N ILE A 29 -0.12 -13.80 13.85
CA ILE A 29 -1.17 -13.22 13.00
C ILE A 29 -1.33 -11.72 13.28
N LEU A 30 -1.32 -11.32 14.56
CA LEU A 30 -1.39 -9.91 14.96
C LEU A 30 -0.17 -9.11 14.46
N ALA A 31 1.04 -9.66 14.62
CA ALA A 31 2.26 -9.04 14.10
C ALA A 31 2.21 -8.89 12.56
N GLY A 32 1.77 -9.94 11.85
CA GLY A 32 1.55 -9.92 10.41
C GLY A 32 0.50 -8.89 9.97
N ARG A 33 -0.58 -8.71 10.74
CA ARG A 33 -1.62 -7.70 10.49
C ARG A 33 -1.11 -6.27 10.71
N VAL A 34 -0.28 -6.04 11.72
CA VAL A 34 0.35 -4.72 11.92
C VAL A 34 1.31 -4.42 10.76
N LEU A 35 2.12 -5.39 10.34
CA LEU A 35 3.03 -5.24 9.20
C LEU A 35 2.29 -4.96 7.89
N THR A 36 1.27 -5.75 7.56
CA THR A 36 0.44 -5.54 6.36
C THR A 36 -0.34 -4.22 6.42
N GLY A 37 -0.82 -3.80 7.60
CA GLY A 37 -1.49 -2.52 7.79
C GLY A 37 -0.56 -1.31 7.61
N LEU A 38 0.67 -1.38 8.10
CA LEU A 38 1.68 -0.35 7.83
C LEU A 38 2.02 -0.30 6.35
N ALA A 39 2.20 -1.47 5.72
CA ALA A 39 2.51 -1.58 4.30
C ALA A 39 1.38 -1.04 3.40
N SER A 40 0.09 -1.29 3.74
CA SER A 40 -1.04 -0.74 2.97
C SER A 40 -1.13 0.78 3.07
N GLY A 41 -0.82 1.37 4.23
CA GLY A 41 -0.80 2.82 4.41
C GLY A 41 0.23 3.51 3.51
N PHE A 42 1.45 2.96 3.46
CA PHE A 42 2.49 3.43 2.56
C PHE A 42 2.15 3.20 1.09
N TYR A 43 1.57 2.03 0.76
CA TYR A 43 1.14 1.71 -0.59
C TYR A 43 0.07 2.68 -1.09
N SER A 44 -0.98 2.94 -0.30
CA SER A 44 -2.08 3.84 -0.66
C SER A 44 -1.54 5.25 -0.95
N THR A 45 -0.71 5.79 -0.06
CA THR A 45 -0.12 7.13 -0.24
C THR A 45 0.79 7.21 -1.46
N ALA A 46 1.69 6.22 -1.64
CA ALA A 46 2.63 6.21 -2.76
C ALA A 46 1.93 6.03 -4.11
N VAL A 47 0.89 5.20 -4.17
CA VAL A 47 0.08 4.99 -5.38
C VAL A 47 -0.71 6.25 -5.72
N GLN A 48 -1.34 6.91 -4.75
CA GLN A 48 -2.07 8.16 -4.98
C GLN A 48 -1.17 9.26 -5.55
N VAL A 49 0.03 9.42 -4.97
CA VAL A 49 1.03 10.38 -5.47
C VAL A 49 1.46 10.03 -6.89
N TYR A 50 1.73 8.75 -7.17
CA TYR A 50 2.10 8.30 -8.52
C TYR A 50 1.00 8.51 -9.56
N ILE A 51 -0.26 8.23 -9.19
CA ILE A 51 -1.42 8.48 -10.05
C ILE A 51 -1.53 9.99 -10.34
N CYS A 52 -1.44 10.85 -9.32
CA CYS A 52 -1.46 12.31 -9.49
C CYS A 52 -0.35 12.86 -10.40
N GLU A 53 0.75 12.11 -10.57
CA GLU A 53 1.88 12.49 -11.43
C GLU A 53 1.72 12.05 -12.89
N ILE A 54 0.92 11.02 -13.15
CA ILE A 54 0.66 10.49 -14.51
C ILE A 54 -0.63 11.09 -15.09
N VAL A 55 -1.55 11.52 -14.22
CA VAL A 55 -2.85 12.05 -14.62
C VAL A 55 -2.73 13.49 -15.15
N GLU A 56 -3.36 13.73 -16.30
CA GLU A 56 -3.53 15.02 -16.98
C GLU A 56 -4.00 16.10 -15.97
N PRO A 57 -3.46 17.34 -15.99
CA PRO A 57 -3.78 18.39 -15.02
C PRO A 57 -5.28 18.66 -14.81
N SER A 58 -6.12 18.42 -15.84
CA SER A 58 -7.56 18.72 -15.82
C SER A 58 -8.41 17.76 -14.96
N ILE A 59 -7.91 16.55 -14.66
CA ILE A 59 -8.65 15.48 -13.94
C ILE A 59 -8.02 15.11 -12.59
N ARG A 60 -6.99 15.83 -12.13
CA ARG A 60 -6.32 15.56 -10.84
C ARG A 60 -7.27 15.59 -9.64
N GLY A 61 -8.29 16.46 -9.66
CA GLY A 61 -9.31 16.54 -8.62
C GLY A 61 -10.21 15.30 -8.55
N ALA A 62 -10.52 14.68 -9.69
CA ALA A 62 -11.34 13.47 -9.76
C ALA A 62 -10.54 12.19 -9.47
N SER A 63 -9.28 12.10 -9.92
CA SER A 63 -8.40 10.98 -9.55
C SER A 63 -7.99 11.02 -8.08
N GLY A 64 -7.71 12.20 -7.51
CA GLY A 64 -7.35 12.33 -6.09
C GLY A 64 -8.50 12.10 -5.11
N SER A 65 -9.76 12.07 -5.59
CA SER A 65 -10.96 11.78 -4.78
C SER A 65 -11.41 10.31 -4.85
N THR A 66 -10.80 9.48 -5.71
CA THR A 66 -11.02 8.02 -5.68
C THR A 66 -10.66 7.32 -4.37
N PRO A 67 -9.60 7.67 -3.61
CA PRO A 67 -9.35 7.03 -2.31
C PRO A 67 -10.34 7.43 -1.22
N SER A 68 -11.05 8.56 -1.34
CA SER A 68 -12.13 8.94 -0.43
C SER A 68 -13.48 8.27 -0.76
N LEU A 69 -13.56 7.57 -1.89
CA LEU A 69 -14.78 6.93 -2.40
C LEU A 69 -14.75 5.38 -2.26
N MET A 70 -13.59 4.82 -1.88
CA MET A 70 -13.42 3.42 -1.45
C MET A 70 -13.53 3.30 0.06
#